data_AF-A0A7Y2HTT9-F1
#
_entry.id   AF-A0A7Y2HTT9-F1
#
_cell.length_a   1.000
_cell.length_b   1.000
_cell.length_c   1.000
_cell.angle_alpha   90.00
_cell.angle_beta   90.00
_cell.angle_gamma   90.00
#
_symmetry.space_group_name_H-M   'P 1'
#
loop_
_entity.id
_entity.type
_entity.pdbx_description
1 polymer ?
#
loop_
_entity_poly.entity_id
_entity_poly.type
_entity_poly.pdbx_seq_one_letter_code
_entity_poly.pdbx_strand_id
1 'polypeptide(L)' 'FYESYESAWPLPDGSVERQRLYQLYHVLNHLNLFGTSYLGRAQALIAALL' A
#
# COMPACT_ATOMS: atom_id res chain seq x y z
N PHE A 1 17.80 -4.20 -2.19
CA PHE A 1 17.07 -4.20 -0.91
C PHE A 1 16.03 -5.30 -0.87
N TYR A 2 14.95 -5.22 -1.66
CA TYR A 2 13.84 -6.20 -1.60
C TYR A 2 14.29 -7.66 -1.81
N GLU A 3 15.11 -7.94 -2.83
CA GLU A 3 15.64 -9.29 -3.05
C GLU A 3 16.45 -9.83 -1.87
N SER A 4 17.28 -8.99 -1.26
CA SER A 4 18.10 -9.36 -0.10
C SER A 4 17.27 -9.53 1.18
N TYR A 5 16.17 -8.79 1.31
CA TYR A 5 15.22 -8.96 2.41
C TYR A 5 14.47 -10.29 2.24
N GLU A 6 13.94 -10.55 1.05
CA GLU A 6 13.22 -11.78 0.72
C GLU A 6 14.08 -13.03 0.90
N SER A 7 15.37 -12.97 0.53
CA SER A 7 16.27 -14.11 0.70
C SER A 7 16.60 -14.43 2.15
N ALA A 8 16.63 -13.41 3.03
CA ALA A 8 16.88 -13.57 4.46
C ALA A 8 15.60 -13.85 5.27
N TRP A 9 14.46 -13.32 4.82
CA TRP A 9 13.15 -13.44 5.47
C TRP A 9 12.04 -13.46 4.40
N PRO A 10 11.67 -14.65 3.88
CA PRO A 10 10.65 -14.78 2.86
C PRO A 10 9.32 -14.17 3.30
N LEU A 11 8.68 -13.43 2.40
CA LEU A 11 7.39 -12.84 2.67
C LEU A 11 6.32 -13.94 2.73
N PRO A 12 5.42 -13.87 3.73
CA PRO A 12 4.34 -14.84 3.82
C PRO A 12 3.31 -14.61 2.70
N ASP A 13 2.57 -15.67 2.37
CA ASP A 13 1.47 -15.62 1.41
C ASP A 13 0.52 -14.44 1.67
N GLY A 14 0.04 -13.83 0.60
CA GLY A 14 -0.81 -12.63 0.66
C GLY A 14 -0.07 -11.34 1.04
N SER A 15 1.27 -11.32 0.94
CA SER A 15 2.08 -10.13 1.25
C SER A 15 1.76 -8.95 0.32
N VAL A 16 1.41 -9.22 -0.94
CA VAL A 16 1.07 -8.20 -1.93
C VAL A 16 -0.24 -7.49 -1.55
N GLU A 17 -1.27 -8.23 -1.16
CA GLU A 17 -2.55 -7.70 -0.70
C GLU A 17 -2.36 -6.87 0.57
N ARG A 18 -1.58 -7.38 1.54
CA ARG A 18 -1.25 -6.63 2.76
C ARG A 18 -0.45 -5.37 2.45
N GLN A 19 0.48 -5.40 1.49
CA GLN A 19 1.23 -4.22 1.06
C GLN A 19 0.30 -3.16 0.49
N ARG A 20 -0.70 -3.52 -0.33
CA ARG A 20 -1.72 -2.59 -0.83
C ARG A 20 -2.51 -1.97 0.32
N LEU A 21 -2.92 -2.77 1.30
CA LEU A 21 -3.61 -2.29 2.51
C LEU A 21 -2.75 -1.32 3.32
N TYR A 22 -1.46 -1.63 3.53
CA TYR A 22 -0.53 -0.75 4.24
C TYR A 22 -0.28 0.56 3.50
N GLN A 23 -0.20 0.51 2.16
CA GLN A 23 -0.11 1.72 1.35
C GLN A 23 -1.37 2.58 1.43
N LEU A 24 -2.55 1.96 1.48
CA LEU A 24 -3.81 2.70 1.57
C LEU A 24 -3.85 3.61 2.80
N TYR A 25 -3.40 3.11 3.96
CA TYR A 25 -3.29 3.94 5.17
C TYR A 25 -2.47 5.22 4.92
N HIS A 26 -1.28 5.09 4.32
CA HIS A 26 -0.43 6.24 4.05
C HIS A 26 -1.05 7.19 3.03
N VAL A 27 -1.69 6.68 1.98
CA VAL A 27 -2.32 7.52 0.96
C VAL A 27 -3.51 8.28 1.53
N LEU A 28 -4.32 7.66 2.39
CA LEU A 28 -5.40 8.36 3.10
C LEU A 28 -4.85 9.43 4.04
N ASN A 29 -3.75 9.15 4.75
CA ASN A 29 -3.09 10.17 5.56
C ASN A 29 -2.58 11.34 4.71
N HIS A 30 -2.03 11.06 3.52
CA HIS A 30 -1.59 12.11 2.60
C HIS A 30 -2.75 12.91 2.01
N LEU A 31 -3.88 12.25 1.71
CA LEU A 31 -5.11 12.94 1.32
C LEU A 31 -5.56 13.93 2.40
N ASN A 32 -5.54 13.50 3.67
CA ASN A 32 -5.94 14.35 4.79
C ASN A 32 -4.98 15.53 5.01
N LEU A 33 -3.67 15.32 4.87
CA LEU A 33 -2.66 16.34 5.18
C LEU A 33 -2.31 17.25 3.99
N PHE A 34 -2.41 16.75 2.76
CA PHE A 34 -1.88 17.40 1.56
C PHE A 34 -2.92 17.56 0.45
N GLY A 35 -4.15 17.09 0.66
CA GLY A 35 -5.30 17.40 -0.18
C GLY A 35 -5.55 16.42 -1.32
N THR A 36 -6.44 16.85 -2.22
CA THR A 36 -7.16 15.98 -3.18
C THR A 36 -6.29 15.36 -4.27
N SER A 37 -5.03 15.77 -4.42
CA SER A 37 -4.08 15.13 -5.34
C SER A 37 -3.88 13.64 -5.03
N TYR A 38 -4.12 13.21 -3.79
CA TYR A 38 -4.04 11.82 -3.36
C TYR A 38 -5.37 11.04 -3.47
N LEU A 39 -6.49 11.71 -3.76
CA LEU A 39 -7.82 11.11 -3.76
C LEU A 39 -7.94 9.97 -4.79
N GLY A 40 -7.50 10.21 -6.03
CA GLY A 40 -7.56 9.20 -7.08
C GLY A 40 -6.75 7.94 -6.73
N ARG A 41 -5.59 8.12 -6.07
CA ARG A 41 -4.76 6.99 -5.61
C ARG A 41 -5.44 6.22 -4.48
N ALA A 42 -6.10 6.91 -3.54
CA ALA A 42 -6.85 6.26 -2.47
C ALA A 42 -7.99 5.39 -3.03
N GLN A 43 -8.77 5.94 -3.98
CA GLN A 43 -9.87 5.23 -4.63
C GLN A 43 -9.39 4.00 -5.40
N ALA A 44 -8.29 4.11 -6.15
CA ALA A 44 -7.71 2.98 -6.88
C ALA A 44 -7.25 1.85 -5.95
N LEU A 45 -6.63 2.19 -4.81
CA LEU A 45 -6.20 1.20 -3.82
C LEU A 45 -7.40 0.51 -3.14
N ILE A 46 -8.45 1.26 -2.82
CA ILE A 46 -9.69 0.68 -2.26
C ILE A 46 -10.32 -0.29 -3.27
N ALA A 47 -10.44 0.11 -4.53
CA ALA A 47 -11.02 -0.75 -5.57
C ALA A 47 -10.22 -2.03 -5.82
N ALA A 48 -8.88 -2.00 -5.64
CA ALA A 48 -8.03 -3.17 -5.78
C ALA A 48 -8.07 -4.13 -4.57
N LEU A 49 -8.71 -3.72 -3.47
CA LEU A 49 -8.85 -4.51 -2.24
C LEU A 49 -10.26 -5.11 -2.05
N LEU A 50 -11.22 -4.70 -2.89
CA LEU A 50 -12.60 -5.20 -2.91
C LEU A 50 -12.78 -6.21 -4.05
#